data_AF-A0A8T7A4U8-F1
#
_entry.id   AF-A0A8T7A4U8-F1
#
_cell.length_a   1.000
_cell.length_b   1.000
_cell.length_c   1.000
_cell.angle_alpha   90.00
_cell.angle_beta   90.00
_cell.angle_gamma   90.00
#
_symmetry.space_group_name_H-M   'P 1'
#
loop_
_entity.id
_entity.type
_entity.pdbx_description
1 polymer ?
#
loop_
_entity_poly.entity_id
_entity_poly.type
_entity_poly.pdbx_seq_one_letter_code
_entity_poly.pdbx_strand_id
1 'polypeptide(L)'
;MKMQVLKIKQQQGAVLAVSLIMLLLLTMLGITGMQTTSLEEKMAGNTNNLNLSFESSETALRVGEQFLNGLTAHVVGTPSCTSPCQDHIYSLGQIDPTVVANWVPTAMTDLPAGTIGGVATQPMYYMEYEQFRPYSLNIGMAGIPGRVMYRVSGHGTGGNNLATTTLQTQFTKEFN
;
A
#
# COMPACT_ATOMS: atom_id res chain seq x y z
N MET A 1 87.16 -35.70 -19.64
CA MET A 1 85.76 -35.58 -20.11
C MET A 1 84.91 -35.20 -18.90
N LYS A 2 84.53 -33.91 -18.77
CA LYS A 2 83.82 -33.36 -17.59
C LYS A 2 82.32 -33.60 -17.75
N MET A 3 81.71 -34.37 -16.84
CA MET A 3 80.27 -34.59 -16.79
C MET A 3 79.67 -33.58 -15.80
N GLN A 4 79.00 -32.54 -16.31
CA GLN A 4 78.32 -31.56 -15.47
C GLN A 4 76.90 -32.04 -15.16
N VAL A 5 76.66 -32.37 -13.89
CA VAL A 5 75.36 -32.78 -13.37
C VAL A 5 74.50 -31.53 -13.15
N LEU A 6 73.37 -31.43 -13.86
CA LEU A 6 72.38 -30.36 -13.71
C LEU A 6 71.70 -30.48 -12.32
N LYS A 7 72.01 -29.55 -11.42
CA LYS A 7 71.32 -29.40 -10.12
C LYS A 7 69.88 -28.97 -10.36
N ILE A 8 68.92 -29.85 -10.09
CA ILE A 8 67.49 -29.53 -10.05
C ILE A 8 67.26 -28.63 -8.81
N LYS A 9 66.91 -27.36 -9.04
CA LYS A 9 66.52 -26.43 -7.95
C LYS A 9 65.26 -26.94 -7.27
N GLN A 10 65.34 -27.20 -5.96
CA GLN A 10 64.16 -27.54 -5.16
C GLN A 10 63.29 -26.28 -4.98
N GLN A 11 62.06 -26.34 -5.49
CA GLN A 11 61.03 -25.31 -5.32
C GLN A 11 60.70 -25.17 -3.83
N GLN A 12 61.05 -24.03 -3.23
CA GLN A 12 60.75 -23.73 -1.83
C GLN A 12 59.29 -23.29 -1.68
N GLY A 13 58.43 -24.19 -1.20
CA GLY A 13 57.35 -24.00 -0.22
C GLY A 13 56.33 -22.84 -0.30
N ALA A 14 56.38 -21.93 -1.27
CA ALA A 14 55.56 -20.70 -1.26
C ALA A 14 54.18 -20.85 -1.92
N VAL A 15 53.96 -21.93 -2.68
CA VAL A 15 52.72 -22.14 -3.45
C VAL A 15 51.49 -22.19 -2.55
N LEU A 16 51.59 -22.83 -1.38
CA LEU A 16 50.49 -22.90 -0.42
C LEU A 16 50.07 -21.50 0.07
N ALA A 17 51.04 -20.66 0.44
CA ALA A 17 50.77 -19.31 0.92
C ALA A 17 50.11 -18.44 -0.16
N VAL A 18 50.61 -18.50 -1.40
CA VAL A 18 50.02 -17.76 -2.54
C VAL A 18 48.61 -18.25 -2.84
N SER A 19 48.37 -19.57 -2.82
CA SER A 19 47.04 -20.14 -3.05
C SER A 19 46.03 -19.72 -1.97
N LEU A 20 46.46 -19.60 -0.72
CA LEU A 20 45.60 -19.19 0.39
C LEU A 20 45.27 -17.70 0.34
N ILE A 21 46.22 -16.86 -0.06
CA ILE A 21 45.98 -15.43 -0.33
C ILE A 21 44.99 -15.27 -1.50
N MET A 22 45.18 -16.00 -2.60
CA MET A 22 44.25 -15.94 -3.74
C MET A 22 42.85 -16.41 -3.35
N LEU A 23 42.73 -17.51 -2.60
CA LEU A 23 41.45 -18.00 -2.09
C LEU A 23 40.77 -16.94 -1.20
N LEU A 24 41.52 -16.32 -0.29
CA LEU A 24 41.03 -15.25 0.57
C LEU A 24 40.47 -14.07 -0.26
N LEU A 25 41.23 -13.61 -1.27
CA LEU A 25 40.80 -12.52 -2.14
C LEU A 25 39.50 -12.87 -2.88
N LEU A 26 39.41 -14.07 -3.45
CA LEU A 26 38.19 -14.53 -4.12
C LEU A 26 36.99 -14.59 -3.15
N THR A 27 37.19 -15.06 -1.91
CA THR A 27 36.13 -15.08 -0.91
C THR A 27 35.64 -13.68 -0.53
N MET A 28 36.54 -12.71 -0.36
CA MET A 28 36.15 -11.31 -0.07
C MET A 28 35.35 -10.68 -1.20
N LEU A 29 35.75 -10.93 -2.45
CA LEU A 29 35.00 -10.46 -3.63
C LEU A 29 33.62 -11.12 -3.70
N GLY A 30 33.55 -12.42 -3.42
CA GLY A 30 32.29 -13.17 -3.34
C GLY A 30 31.34 -12.61 -2.27
N ILE A 31 31.84 -12.35 -1.05
CA ILE A 31 31.03 -11.81 0.05
C ILE A 31 30.49 -10.41 -0.29
N THR A 32 31.34 -9.54 -0.83
CA THR A 32 30.93 -8.17 -1.21
C THR A 32 29.79 -8.19 -2.23
N GLY A 33 29.86 -9.08 -3.24
CA GLY A 33 28.78 -9.25 -4.21
C GLY A 33 27.46 -9.76 -3.60
N MET A 34 27.54 -10.69 -2.65
CA MET A 34 26.36 -11.19 -1.93
C MET A 34 25.71 -10.11 -1.05
N GLN A 35 26.51 -9.24 -0.43
CA GLN A 35 25.99 -8.13 0.39
C GLN A 35 25.14 -7.17 -0.43
N THR A 36 25.59 -6.78 -1.64
CA THR A 36 24.79 -5.94 -2.54
C THR A 36 23.49 -6.62 -2.94
N THR A 37 23.57 -7.90 -3.32
CA THR A 37 22.37 -8.70 -3.70
C THR A 37 21.35 -8.75 -2.56
N SER A 38 21.80 -8.94 -1.32
CA SER A 38 20.92 -8.96 -0.15
C SER A 38 20.23 -7.61 0.11
N LEU A 39 20.92 -6.49 -0.15
CA LEU A 39 20.31 -5.16 -0.05
C LEU A 39 19.27 -4.93 -1.16
N GLU A 40 19.58 -5.34 -2.39
CA GLU A 40 18.64 -5.26 -3.51
C GLU A 40 17.37 -6.09 -3.27
N GLU A 41 17.51 -7.30 -2.70
CA GLU A 41 16.37 -8.13 -2.31
C GLU A 41 15.48 -7.44 -1.27
N LYS A 42 16.08 -6.83 -0.24
CA LYS A 42 15.34 -6.08 0.79
C LYS A 42 14.63 -4.86 0.21
N MET A 43 15.29 -4.12 -0.69
CA MET A 43 14.68 -2.98 -1.38
C MET A 43 13.52 -3.44 -2.28
N ALA A 44 13.71 -4.50 -3.06
CA ALA A 44 12.66 -5.08 -3.90
C ALA A 44 11.46 -5.55 -3.07
N GLY A 45 11.70 -6.20 -1.93
CA GLY A 45 10.65 -6.59 -0.99
C GLY A 45 9.88 -5.41 -0.42
N ASN A 46 10.58 -4.33 -0.02
CA ASN A 46 9.93 -3.11 0.47
C ASN A 46 9.10 -2.41 -0.62
N THR A 47 9.62 -2.27 -1.83
CA THR A 47 8.89 -1.68 -2.96
C THR A 47 7.65 -2.51 -3.31
N ASN A 48 7.77 -3.85 -3.34
CA ASN A 48 6.63 -4.72 -3.57
C ASN A 48 5.53 -4.53 -2.51
N ASN A 49 5.93 -4.44 -1.24
CA ASN A 49 5.01 -4.25 -0.13
C ASN A 49 4.30 -2.88 -0.18
N LEU A 50 5.01 -1.82 -0.60
CA LEU A 50 4.41 -0.50 -0.84
C LEU A 50 3.42 -0.51 -2.00
N ASN A 51 3.78 -1.17 -3.12
CA ASN A 51 2.88 -1.28 -4.27
C ASN A 51 1.60 -2.04 -3.91
N LEU A 52 1.73 -3.14 -3.17
CA LEU A 52 0.59 -3.94 -2.71
C LEU A 52 -0.32 -3.14 -1.77
N SER A 53 0.26 -2.38 -0.84
CA SER A 53 -0.49 -1.47 0.05
C SER A 53 -1.26 -0.40 -0.75
N PHE A 54 -0.65 0.14 -1.81
CA PHE A 54 -1.28 1.11 -2.69
C PHE A 54 -2.44 0.50 -3.49
N GLU A 55 -2.24 -0.66 -4.13
CA GLU A 55 -3.29 -1.39 -4.86
C GLU A 55 -4.48 -1.75 -3.95
N SER A 56 -4.18 -2.17 -2.72
CA SER A 56 -5.15 -2.49 -1.68
C SER A 56 -6.00 -1.25 -1.33
N SER A 57 -5.35 -0.10 -1.13
CA SER A 57 -6.02 1.18 -0.84
C SER A 57 -6.87 1.67 -2.03
N GLU A 58 -6.36 1.57 -3.26
CA GLU A 58 -7.08 1.94 -4.48
C GLU A 58 -8.34 1.08 -4.66
N THR A 59 -8.25 -0.21 -4.34
CA THR A 59 -9.39 -1.12 -4.45
C THR A 59 -10.50 -0.73 -3.50
N ALA A 60 -10.18 -0.45 -2.22
CA ALA A 60 -11.20 0.00 -1.27
C ALA A 60 -11.82 1.34 -1.67
N LEU A 61 -11.01 2.28 -2.14
CA LEU A 61 -11.49 3.56 -2.64
C LEU A 61 -12.45 3.38 -3.83
N ARG A 62 -12.09 2.51 -4.78
CA ARG A 62 -12.91 2.23 -5.96
C ARG A 62 -14.25 1.60 -5.58
N VAL A 63 -14.29 0.71 -4.60
CA VAL A 63 -15.55 0.11 -4.10
C VAL A 63 -16.45 1.19 -3.51
N GLY A 64 -15.90 2.10 -2.69
CA GLY A 64 -16.67 3.23 -2.15
C GLY A 64 -17.20 4.17 -3.22
N GLU A 65 -16.39 4.50 -4.23
CA GLU A 65 -16.83 5.32 -5.37
C GLU A 65 -17.92 4.62 -6.19
N GLN A 66 -17.82 3.29 -6.38
CA GLN A 66 -18.87 2.51 -7.05
C GLN A 66 -20.18 2.55 -6.27
N PHE A 67 -20.14 2.45 -4.95
CA PHE A 67 -21.32 2.60 -4.10
C PHE A 67 -21.96 3.99 -4.29
N LEU A 68 -21.17 5.06 -4.22
CA LEU A 68 -21.65 6.43 -4.46
C LEU A 68 -22.24 6.57 -5.87
N ASN A 69 -21.62 5.97 -6.87
CA ASN A 69 -22.12 5.95 -8.24
C ASN A 69 -23.45 5.19 -8.38
N GLY A 70 -23.75 4.23 -7.51
CA GLY A 70 -25.02 3.50 -7.45
C GLY A 70 -26.19 4.27 -6.82
N LEU A 71 -25.93 5.35 -6.07
CA LEU A 71 -26.99 6.12 -5.38
C LEU A 71 -28.05 6.71 -6.35
N THR A 72 -29.32 6.47 -6.12
CA THR A 72 -30.39 7.03 -6.96
C THR A 72 -30.94 8.36 -6.43
N ALA A 73 -30.67 8.67 -5.17
CA ALA A 73 -31.09 9.90 -4.52
C ALA A 73 -29.94 10.52 -3.74
N HIS A 74 -30.01 11.83 -3.52
CA HIS A 74 -29.07 12.54 -2.67
C HIS A 74 -29.19 12.02 -1.23
N VAL A 75 -28.06 11.57 -0.68
CA VAL A 75 -27.93 11.17 0.73
C VAL A 75 -27.10 12.21 1.47
N VAL A 76 -27.63 12.70 2.59
CA VAL A 76 -26.87 13.53 3.54
C VAL A 76 -26.16 12.60 4.51
N GLY A 77 -24.92 12.91 4.85
CA GLY A 77 -24.16 12.12 5.81
C GLY A 77 -24.73 12.20 7.23
N THR A 78 -24.60 11.14 8.02
CA THR A 78 -24.97 11.15 9.45
C THR A 78 -23.72 11.04 10.33
N PRO A 79 -23.75 11.52 11.59
CA PRO A 79 -22.56 11.53 12.44
C PRO A 79 -22.17 10.13 12.93
N SER A 80 -23.09 9.17 12.89
CA SER A 80 -22.87 7.82 13.38
C SER A 80 -23.56 6.78 12.50
N CYS A 81 -23.07 5.56 12.62
CA CYS A 81 -23.57 4.34 12.00
C CYS A 81 -23.78 3.27 13.07
N THR A 82 -24.59 2.25 12.76
CA THR A 82 -24.73 1.07 13.61
C THR A 82 -23.73 0.01 13.13
N SER A 83 -22.92 -0.52 14.05
CA SER A 83 -21.91 -1.54 13.71
C SER A 83 -22.56 -2.86 13.26
N PRO A 84 -22.08 -3.51 12.19
CA PRO A 84 -20.97 -3.09 11.33
C PRO A 84 -21.36 -1.97 10.35
N CYS A 85 -20.47 -1.00 10.18
CA CYS A 85 -20.73 0.15 9.31
C CYS A 85 -20.44 -0.20 7.86
N GLN A 86 -21.47 -0.71 7.19
CA GLN A 86 -21.43 -1.10 5.78
C GLN A 86 -21.93 0.05 4.90
N ASP A 87 -21.07 0.50 3.99
CA ASP A 87 -21.33 1.54 2.99
C ASP A 87 -21.90 2.85 3.58
N HIS A 88 -21.42 3.20 4.78
CA HIS A 88 -21.93 4.35 5.51
C HIS A 88 -21.35 5.67 5.00
N ILE A 89 -22.19 6.70 4.92
CA ILE A 89 -21.80 8.08 4.56
C ILE A 89 -21.84 8.95 5.81
N TYR A 90 -20.67 9.40 6.26
CA TYR A 90 -20.52 10.33 7.36
C TYR A 90 -20.80 11.77 6.94
N SER A 91 -21.20 12.63 7.86
CA SER A 91 -21.08 14.08 7.64
C SER A 91 -19.61 14.49 7.77
N LEU A 92 -19.15 15.43 6.93
CA LEU A 92 -17.75 15.89 6.93
C LEU A 92 -17.27 16.26 8.35
N GLY A 93 -16.19 15.61 8.78
CA GLY A 93 -15.54 15.88 10.07
C GLY A 93 -16.35 15.49 11.30
N GLN A 94 -17.39 14.65 11.15
CA GLN A 94 -18.17 14.14 12.29
C GLN A 94 -17.69 12.78 12.80
N ILE A 95 -16.84 12.08 12.05
CA ILE A 95 -16.18 10.87 12.52
C ILE A 95 -15.08 11.23 13.54
N ASP A 96 -14.98 10.45 14.62
CA ASP A 96 -13.95 10.67 15.64
C ASP A 96 -12.55 10.56 15.00
N PRO A 97 -11.68 11.58 15.13
CA PRO A 97 -10.34 11.55 14.55
C PRO A 97 -9.49 10.36 15.02
N THR A 98 -9.71 9.88 16.25
CA THR A 98 -9.00 8.71 16.79
C THR A 98 -9.44 7.42 16.10
N VAL A 99 -10.70 7.34 15.68
CA VAL A 99 -11.25 6.23 14.92
C VAL A 99 -10.70 6.22 13.49
N VAL A 100 -10.62 7.38 12.85
CA VAL A 100 -10.01 7.53 11.51
C VAL A 100 -8.52 7.20 11.52
N ALA A 101 -7.78 7.71 12.51
CA ALA A 101 -6.34 7.48 12.61
C ALA A 101 -5.99 5.99 12.77
N ASN A 102 -6.87 5.22 13.42
CA ASN A 102 -6.65 3.81 13.70
C ASN A 102 -7.42 2.86 12.76
N TRP A 103 -8.14 3.37 11.75
CA TRP A 103 -8.94 2.56 10.82
C TRP A 103 -9.79 1.49 11.51
N VAL A 104 -10.58 1.90 12.51
CA VAL A 104 -11.30 0.94 13.36
C VAL A 104 -12.45 0.28 12.58
N PRO A 105 -12.51 -1.07 12.48
CA PRO A 105 -13.54 -1.79 11.70
C PRO A 105 -14.98 -1.48 12.07
N THR A 106 -15.22 -1.04 13.31
CA THR A 106 -16.57 -0.69 13.78
C THR A 106 -17.11 0.61 13.16
N ALA A 107 -16.30 1.38 12.45
CA ALA A 107 -16.66 2.67 11.86
C ALA A 107 -16.22 2.81 10.39
N MET A 108 -15.71 1.72 9.80
CA MET A 108 -15.24 1.67 8.43
C MET A 108 -15.92 0.50 7.74
N THR A 109 -15.99 0.53 6.42
CA THR A 109 -16.45 -0.61 5.63
C THR A 109 -15.25 -1.46 5.23
N ASP A 110 -15.16 -2.66 5.80
CA ASP A 110 -14.18 -3.67 5.44
C ASP A 110 -14.55 -4.33 4.11
N LEU A 111 -13.56 -4.55 3.23
CA LEU A 111 -13.79 -5.37 2.05
C LEU A 111 -13.78 -6.87 2.41
N PRO A 112 -14.54 -7.71 1.66
CA PRO A 112 -14.60 -9.14 1.91
C PRO A 112 -13.21 -9.81 1.91
N ALA A 113 -13.09 -10.87 2.70
CA ALA A 113 -11.90 -11.71 2.72
C ALA A 113 -11.56 -12.22 1.30
N GLY A 114 -10.30 -12.06 0.89
CA GLY A 114 -9.82 -12.53 -0.41
C GLY A 114 -10.06 -11.56 -1.57
N THR A 115 -10.51 -10.33 -1.31
CA THR A 115 -10.62 -9.29 -2.35
C THR A 115 -9.26 -8.98 -2.96
N ILE A 116 -8.23 -8.79 -2.12
CA ILE A 116 -6.84 -8.67 -2.53
C ILE A 116 -6.05 -9.83 -1.92
N GLY A 117 -5.17 -10.44 -2.73
CA GLY A 117 -4.28 -11.51 -2.30
C GLY A 117 -2.98 -10.97 -1.72
N GLY A 118 -2.44 -11.67 -0.70
CA GLY A 118 -1.12 -11.36 -0.15
C GLY A 118 -1.06 -10.15 0.78
N VAL A 119 -2.18 -9.50 1.09
CA VAL A 119 -2.29 -8.43 2.10
C VAL A 119 -2.45 -9.02 3.50
N ALA A 120 -1.93 -8.31 4.50
CA ALA A 120 -2.00 -8.73 5.89
C ALA A 120 -3.40 -8.50 6.50
N THR A 121 -4.07 -7.41 6.13
CA THR A 121 -5.48 -7.14 6.41
C THR A 121 -6.18 -6.70 5.13
N GLN A 122 -7.46 -7.07 4.97
CA GLN A 122 -8.22 -6.56 3.83
C GLN A 122 -8.40 -5.05 3.95
N PRO A 123 -8.45 -4.34 2.81
CA PRO A 123 -8.55 -2.90 2.82
C PRO A 123 -9.94 -2.44 3.26
N MET A 124 -9.99 -1.20 3.71
CA MET A 124 -11.16 -0.60 4.35
C MET A 124 -11.40 0.78 3.76
N TYR A 125 -12.64 1.24 3.74
CA TYR A 125 -12.95 2.60 3.32
C TYR A 125 -14.02 3.26 4.18
N TYR A 126 -14.08 4.58 4.11
CA TYR A 126 -15.20 5.36 4.58
C TYR A 126 -15.50 6.52 3.62
N MET A 127 -16.73 7.01 3.69
CA MET A 127 -17.21 8.10 2.84
C MET A 127 -17.71 9.23 3.71
N GLU A 128 -17.45 10.46 3.29
CA GLU A 128 -17.95 11.68 3.92
C GLU A 128 -18.73 12.51 2.90
N TYR A 129 -19.87 13.04 3.31
CA TYR A 129 -20.61 14.06 2.58
C TYR A 129 -20.00 15.43 2.88
N GLU A 130 -19.54 16.14 1.84
CA GLU A 130 -18.99 17.49 1.99
C GLU A 130 -20.06 18.55 1.79
N GLN A 131 -20.72 18.55 0.62
CA GLN A 131 -21.67 19.61 0.27
C GLN A 131 -22.55 19.25 -0.92
N PHE A 132 -23.77 19.78 -0.89
CA PHE A 132 -24.68 19.84 -2.01
C PHE A 132 -24.60 21.22 -2.69
N ARG A 133 -24.64 21.23 -4.02
CA ARG A 133 -24.64 22.42 -4.87
C ARG A 133 -25.82 22.32 -5.83
N PRO A 134 -26.94 23.01 -5.56
CA PRO A 134 -28.08 23.01 -6.47
C PRO A 134 -27.76 23.79 -7.75
N TYR A 135 -28.36 23.39 -8.88
CA TYR A 135 -28.24 24.15 -10.13
C TYR A 135 -29.08 25.43 -10.16
N SER A 136 -30.12 25.50 -9.31
CA SER A 136 -30.99 26.66 -9.18
C SER A 136 -31.17 27.05 -7.72
N LEU A 137 -31.45 28.34 -7.46
CA LEU A 137 -31.72 28.85 -6.11
C LEU A 137 -33.20 28.77 -5.74
N ASN A 138 -34.01 28.03 -6.52
CA ASN A 138 -35.44 27.88 -6.27
C ASN A 138 -35.65 26.96 -5.05
N ILE A 139 -36.33 27.47 -4.03
CA ILE A 139 -36.70 26.72 -2.83
C ILE A 139 -38.08 26.11 -3.06
N GLY A 140 -38.19 24.78 -3.18
CA GLY A 140 -39.45 24.08 -3.47
C GLY A 140 -39.42 22.58 -3.08
N MET A 141 -40.60 21.99 -2.93
CA MET A 141 -40.85 20.65 -2.32
C MET A 141 -40.50 19.43 -3.20
N ALA A 142 -39.78 19.61 -4.31
CA ALA A 142 -39.24 18.51 -5.12
C ALA A 142 -37.72 18.66 -5.17
N GLY A 143 -36.99 17.54 -5.02
CA GLY A 143 -35.53 17.51 -4.97
C GLY A 143 -34.93 18.42 -6.04
N ILE A 144 -34.19 19.44 -5.61
CA ILE A 144 -33.57 20.38 -6.53
C ILE A 144 -32.47 19.61 -7.26
N PRO A 145 -32.41 19.60 -8.59
CA PRO A 145 -31.33 18.96 -9.30
C PRO A 145 -30.02 19.68 -8.97
N GLY A 146 -28.96 18.91 -8.78
CA GLY A 146 -27.70 19.48 -8.32
C GLY A 146 -26.59 18.45 -8.21
N ARG A 147 -25.43 18.93 -7.77
CA ARG A 147 -24.24 18.12 -7.59
C ARG A 147 -23.95 17.95 -6.11
N VAL A 148 -23.68 16.72 -5.70
CA VAL A 148 -23.19 16.41 -4.36
C VAL A 148 -21.72 16.06 -4.45
N MET A 149 -20.92 16.64 -3.57
CA MET A 149 -19.52 16.31 -3.38
C MET A 149 -19.40 15.41 -2.16
N TYR A 150 -18.79 14.26 -2.37
CA TYR A 150 -18.39 13.32 -1.34
C TYR A 150 -16.87 13.24 -1.32
N ARG A 151 -16.32 12.92 -0.16
CA ARG A 151 -14.93 12.55 0.02
C ARG A 151 -14.89 11.07 0.33
N VAL A 152 -14.06 10.34 -0.39
CA VAL A 152 -13.87 8.90 -0.17
C VAL A 152 -12.43 8.70 0.29
N SER A 153 -12.27 7.97 1.38
CA SER A 153 -10.96 7.63 1.93
C SER A 153 -10.83 6.11 1.99
N GLY A 154 -9.83 5.58 1.31
CA GLY A 154 -9.51 4.16 1.30
C GLY A 154 -8.20 3.90 2.04
N HIS A 155 -8.11 2.79 2.77
CA HIS A 155 -6.92 2.33 3.46
C HIS A 155 -6.58 0.92 3.03
N GLY A 156 -5.33 0.74 2.64
CA GLY A 156 -4.76 -0.55 2.31
C GLY A 156 -3.56 -0.84 3.18
N THR A 157 -3.35 -2.13 3.44
CA THR A 157 -2.13 -2.65 4.01
C THR A 157 -1.40 -3.51 2.99
N GLY A 158 -0.08 -3.56 3.08
CA GLY A 158 0.75 -4.45 2.29
C GLY A 158 0.71 -5.90 2.82
N GLY A 159 1.70 -6.70 2.43
CA GLY A 159 1.88 -8.06 2.96
C GLY A 159 2.35 -8.10 4.41
N ASN A 160 2.67 -6.94 4.99
CA ASN A 160 2.79 -6.75 6.43
C ASN A 160 1.91 -5.58 6.88
N ASN A 161 1.50 -5.58 8.15
CA ASN A 161 0.75 -4.47 8.76
C ASN A 161 1.61 -3.20 9.00
N LEU A 162 2.80 -3.11 8.40
CA LEU A 162 3.72 -1.97 8.55
C LEU A 162 3.70 -1.04 7.34
N ALA A 163 3.53 -1.59 6.13
CA ALA A 163 3.21 -0.78 4.97
C ALA A 163 1.71 -0.52 4.95
N THR A 164 1.36 0.73 5.22
CA THR A 164 -0.02 1.20 5.16
C THR A 164 -0.08 2.37 4.21
N THR A 165 -1.12 2.42 3.37
CA THR A 165 -1.36 3.52 2.44
C THR A 165 -2.80 3.95 2.58
N THR A 166 -3.00 5.26 2.69
CA THR A 166 -4.31 5.87 2.65
C THR A 166 -4.40 6.77 1.44
N LEU A 167 -5.43 6.55 0.62
CA LEU A 167 -5.76 7.38 -0.52
C LEU A 167 -7.07 8.11 -0.23
N GLN A 168 -7.17 9.35 -0.71
CA GLN A 168 -8.37 10.16 -0.54
C GLN A 168 -8.71 10.82 -1.88
N THR A 169 -9.97 10.72 -2.28
CA THR A 169 -10.51 11.36 -3.49
C THR A 169 -11.73 12.20 -3.13
N GLN A 170 -12.03 13.16 -4.01
CA GLN A 170 -13.30 13.88 -4.01
C GLN A 170 -14.13 13.36 -5.18
N PHE A 171 -15.29 12.79 -4.86
CA PHE A 171 -16.23 12.23 -5.82
C PHE A 171 -17.44 13.15 -5.96
N THR A 172 -17.68 13.66 -7.15
CA THR A 172 -18.85 14.51 -7.43
C THR A 172 -19.90 13.69 -8.19
N LYS A 173 -21.13 13.69 -7.68
CA LYS A 173 -22.27 13.04 -8.33
C LYS A 173 -23.37 14.03 -8.63
N GLU A 174 -23.88 13.97 -9.86
CA GLU A 174 -25.07 14.71 -10.26
C GLU A 174 -26.33 13.90 -9.93
N PHE A 175 -27.32 14.57 -9.35
CA PHE A 175 -28.66 14.03 -9.15
C PHE A 175 -29.64 14.89 -9.95
N ASN A 176 -30.43 14.21 -10.78
CA ASN A 176 -31.44 14.83 -11.65
C ASN A 176 -32.82 14.81 -11.00
#